data_AF-A0A7C9ALF7-F1
#
_entry.id   AF-A0A7C9ALF7-F1
#
_cell.length_a   1.000
_cell.length_b   1.000
_cell.length_c   1.000
_cell.angle_alpha   90.00
_cell.angle_beta   90.00
_cell.angle_gamma   90.00
#
_symmetry.space_group_name_H-M   'P 1'
#
loop_
_entity.id
_entity.type
_entity.pdbx_description
1 polymer ?
#
loop_
_entity_poly.entity_id
_entity_poly.type
_entity_poly.pdbx_seq_one_letter_code
_entity_poly.pdbx_strand_id
1 'polypeptide(L)'
;QDSDAIIEAKQEPAKPCHNLNAFDIISFSEGFDLSGLFEEKSQKKEVRLTARHTASTIISKLEDVARRLKLKVQKKESGLMKFEDSKEGRKGVLSFDAEIFEVT
;
A
#
# COMPACT_ATOMS: atom_id res chain seq x y z
N GLN A 1 -38.65 20.57 5.80
CA GLN A 1 -38.54 19.33 6.59
C GLN A 1 -37.35 18.59 6.03
N ASP A 2 -36.20 18.81 6.67
CA ASP A 2 -34.92 18.21 6.30
C ASP A 2 -34.97 16.71 6.52
N SER A 3 -34.61 15.95 5.49
CA SER A 3 -34.35 14.52 5.61
C SER A 3 -32.85 14.30 5.43
N ASP A 4 -32.11 14.41 6.54
CA ASP A 4 -30.72 13.98 6.63
C ASP A 4 -30.68 12.46 6.43
N ALA A 5 -30.33 12.03 5.22
CA ALA A 5 -29.98 10.66 4.95
C ALA A 5 -28.60 10.40 5.57
N ILE A 6 -28.61 9.84 6.77
CA ILE A 6 -27.43 9.24 7.40
C ILE A 6 -26.97 8.12 6.46
N ILE A 7 -25.93 8.37 5.68
CA ILE A 7 -25.23 7.33 4.94
C ILE A 7 -24.45 6.54 6.00
N GLU A 8 -25.07 5.46 6.49
CA GLU A 8 -24.37 4.43 7.24
C GLU A 8 -23.21 3.94 6.37
N ALA A 9 -22.00 4.33 6.76
CA ALA A 9 -20.79 3.71 6.29
C ALA A 9 -20.83 2.26 6.75
N LYS A 10 -21.33 1.36 5.89
CA LYS A 10 -21.14 -0.08 6.02
C LYS A 10 -19.65 -0.33 6.17
N GLN A 11 -19.21 -0.53 7.40
CA GLN A 11 -17.93 -1.15 7.68
C GLN A 11 -18.04 -2.60 7.21
N GLU A 12 -17.69 -2.84 5.94
CA GLU A 12 -17.34 -4.18 5.52
C GLU A 12 -16.23 -4.68 6.45
N PRO A 13 -16.35 -5.91 7.00
CA PRO A 13 -15.28 -6.47 7.81
C PRO A 13 -14.03 -6.51 6.94
N ALA A 14 -13.00 -5.76 7.36
CA ALA A 14 -11.71 -5.77 6.69
C ALA A 14 -11.26 -7.22 6.60
N LYS A 15 -11.17 -7.76 5.37
CA LYS A 15 -10.52 -9.05 5.15
C LYS A 15 -9.15 -8.98 5.85
N PRO A 16 -8.78 -10.00 6.64
CA PRO A 16 -7.51 -10.01 7.36
C PRO A 16 -6.38 -9.67 6.39
N CYS A 17 -5.47 -8.79 6.81
CA CYS A 17 -4.21 -8.63 6.09
C CYS A 17 -3.51 -9.99 6.07
N HIS A 18 -2.86 -10.33 4.96
CA HIS A 18 -2.19 -11.62 4.86
C HIS A 18 -1.12 -11.73 5.96
N ASN A 19 -1.11 -12.85 6.68
CA ASN A 19 -0.09 -13.12 7.68
C ASN A 19 1.20 -13.51 6.95
N LEU A 20 2.30 -12.94 7.38
CA LEU A 20 3.59 -13.06 6.73
C LEU A 20 4.54 -13.81 7.64
N ASN A 21 4.92 -15.00 7.18
CA ASN A 21 5.73 -15.93 7.95
C ASN A 21 7.23 -15.60 7.81
N ALA A 22 8.07 -16.28 8.60
CA ALA A 22 9.52 -16.05 8.58
C ALA A 22 10.18 -16.37 7.23
N PHE A 23 9.73 -17.41 6.51
CA PHE A 23 10.25 -17.74 5.18
C PHE A 23 9.85 -16.69 4.13
N ASP A 24 8.65 -16.11 4.23
CA ASP A 24 8.23 -15.01 3.37
C ASP A 24 9.16 -13.80 3.55
N ILE A 25 9.46 -13.41 4.81
CA ILE A 25 10.40 -12.31 5.11
C ILE A 25 11.78 -12.58 4.50
N ILE A 26 12.28 -13.80 4.68
CA ILE A 26 13.60 -14.21 4.18
C ILE A 26 13.63 -14.16 2.65
N SER A 27 12.55 -14.61 2.00
CA SER A 27 12.43 -14.62 0.53
C SER A 27 12.56 -13.24 -0.11
N PHE A 28 12.23 -12.17 0.62
CA PHE A 28 12.37 -10.79 0.15
C PHE A 28 13.80 -10.24 0.22
N SER A 29 14.79 -11.04 0.63
CA SER A 29 16.19 -10.59 0.59
C SER A 29 16.66 -10.46 -0.86
N GLU A 30 17.34 -9.36 -1.18
CA GLU A 30 17.94 -9.15 -2.52
C GLU A 30 18.89 -10.29 -2.93
N GLY A 31 19.47 -11.02 -1.96
CA GLY A 31 20.32 -12.18 -2.23
C GLY A 31 19.58 -13.44 -2.73
N PHE A 32 18.26 -13.49 -2.59
CA PHE A 32 17.42 -14.56 -3.16
C PHE A 32 16.72 -14.13 -4.46
N ASP A 33 16.81 -12.85 -4.83
CA ASP A 33 16.24 -12.35 -6.07
C ASP A 33 17.22 -12.49 -7.24
N LEU A 34 16.83 -13.28 -8.24
CA LEU A 34 17.62 -13.50 -9.46
C LEU A 34 17.25 -12.54 -10.60
N SER A 35 16.26 -11.65 -10.41
CA SER A 35 15.82 -10.68 -11.42
C SER A 35 16.99 -9.84 -11.96
N GLY A 36 17.95 -9.48 -11.10
CA GLY A 36 19.14 -8.73 -11.47
C GLY A 36 20.09 -9.41 -12.47
N LEU A 37 19.93 -10.72 -12.74
CA LEU A 37 20.66 -11.40 -13.82
C LEU A 37 20.08 -11.09 -15.21
N PHE A 38 18.82 -10.67 -15.27
CA PHE A 38 18.06 -10.53 -16.52
C PHE A 38 17.53 -9.10 -16.74
N GLU A 39 17.39 -8.29 -15.69
CA GLU A 39 16.91 -6.92 -15.79
C GLU A 39 18.05 -5.92 -16.05
N GLU A 40 17.81 -4.98 -16.96
CA GLU A 40 18.63 -3.77 -17.08
C GLU A 40 18.54 -3.00 -15.76
N LYS A 41 19.63 -2.33 -15.30
CA LYS A 41 19.75 -1.71 -13.96
C LYS A 41 18.56 -0.81 -13.59
N SER A 42 17.48 -1.42 -13.15
CA SER A 42 16.21 -0.78 -12.87
C SER A 42 16.25 -0.39 -11.40
N GLN A 43 16.02 0.89 -11.11
CA GLN A 43 16.00 1.40 -9.73
C GLN A 43 14.64 1.12 -9.07
N LYS A 44 14.10 -0.10 -9.20
CA LYS A 44 12.93 -0.52 -8.42
C LYS A 44 13.37 -0.74 -6.98
N LYS A 45 13.45 0.36 -6.24
CA LYS A 45 13.73 0.33 -4.81
C LYS A 45 12.44 0.03 -4.06
N GLU A 46 12.24 -1.22 -3.70
CA GLU A 46 11.22 -1.57 -2.71
C GLU A 46 11.64 -1.03 -1.34
N VAL A 47 10.68 -0.47 -0.62
CA VAL A 47 10.89 0.05 0.74
C VAL A 47 9.96 -0.71 1.68
N ARG A 48 10.55 -1.35 2.70
CA ARG A 48 9.84 -2.10 3.72
C ARG A 48 10.00 -1.40 5.07
N LEU A 49 8.90 -1.29 5.81
CA LEU A 49 8.84 -0.67 7.12
C LEU A 49 7.97 -1.54 8.03
N THR A 50 8.25 -1.53 9.34
CA THR A 50 7.44 -2.22 10.35
C THR A 50 6.77 -1.21 11.27
N ALA A 51 5.56 -1.52 11.74
CA ALA A 51 4.80 -0.68 12.64
C ALA A 51 4.05 -1.53 13.67
N ARG A 52 3.92 -1.04 14.91
CA ARG A 52 3.17 -1.67 15.99
C ARG A 52 1.75 -1.09 16.11
N HIS A 53 1.13 -0.78 14.98
CA HIS A 53 -0.21 -0.20 14.90
C HIS A 53 -1.12 -1.13 14.12
N THR A 54 -2.43 -0.99 14.32
CA THR A 54 -3.42 -1.77 13.56
C THR A 54 -3.32 -1.44 12.07
N ALA A 55 -3.65 -2.41 11.22
CA ALA A 55 -3.72 -2.18 9.78
C ALA A 55 -4.63 -1.00 9.42
N SER A 56 -5.77 -0.86 10.09
CA SER A 56 -6.68 0.28 9.91
C SER A 56 -6.01 1.63 10.16
N THR A 57 -5.21 1.76 11.23
CA THR A 57 -4.49 2.99 11.56
C THR A 57 -3.46 3.33 10.49
N ILE A 58 -2.73 2.32 10.00
CA ILE A 58 -1.72 2.47 8.94
C ILE A 58 -2.39 2.90 7.63
N ILE A 59 -3.48 2.23 7.23
CA ILE A 59 -4.28 2.57 6.04
C ILE A 59 -4.76 4.03 6.12
N SER A 60 -5.39 4.42 7.23
CA SER A 60 -5.86 5.80 7.41
C SER A 60 -4.72 6.82 7.33
N LYS A 61 -3.53 6.47 7.83
CA LYS A 61 -2.36 7.34 7.75
C LYS A 61 -1.85 7.49 6.32
N LEU A 62 -1.78 6.40 5.56
CA LEU A 62 -1.41 6.42 4.15
C LEU A 62 -2.39 7.26 3.32
N GLU A 63 -3.69 7.15 3.59
CA GLU A 63 -4.71 7.96 2.92
C GLU A 63 -4.59 9.46 3.23
N ASP A 64 -4.31 9.83 4.49
CA ASP A 64 -4.06 11.23 4.87
C ASP A 64 -2.85 11.80 4.12
N VAL A 65 -1.76 11.04 4.04
CA VAL A 65 -0.57 11.45 3.29
C VAL A 65 -0.87 11.56 1.79
N ALA A 66 -1.54 10.58 1.19
CA ALA A 66 -1.92 10.59 -0.22
C ALA A 66 -2.76 11.83 -0.57
N ARG A 67 -3.74 12.18 0.28
CA ARG A 67 -4.54 13.40 0.11
C ARG A 67 -3.69 14.66 0.16
N ARG A 68 -2.78 14.78 1.14
CA ARG A 68 -1.88 15.95 1.26
C ARG A 68 -0.96 16.10 0.05
N LEU A 69 -0.54 14.97 -0.53
CA LEU A 69 0.31 14.91 -1.71
C LEU A 69 -0.48 14.91 -3.04
N LYS A 70 -1.82 14.96 -3.00
CA LYS A 70 -2.70 14.94 -4.19
C LYS A 70 -2.55 13.68 -5.06
N LEU A 71 -2.22 12.56 -4.42
CA LEU A 71 -2.20 11.24 -5.04
C LEU A 71 -3.62 10.66 -5.11
N LYS A 72 -3.93 9.99 -6.20
CA LYS A 72 -5.14 9.19 -6.38
C LYS A 72 -4.92 7.81 -5.76
N VAL A 73 -5.90 7.32 -5.00
CA VAL A 73 -5.91 5.96 -4.45
C VAL A 73 -6.90 5.13 -5.26
N GLN A 74 -6.44 4.09 -5.97
CA GLN A 74 -7.27 3.37 -6.94
C GLN A 74 -7.92 2.09 -6.40
N LYS A 75 -7.20 1.30 -5.60
CA LYS A 75 -7.65 0.00 -5.10
C LYS A 75 -7.27 -0.15 -3.63
N LYS A 76 -8.17 -0.73 -2.84
CA LYS A 76 -7.97 -1.12 -1.44
C LYS A 76 -8.52 -2.53 -1.26
N GLU A 77 -7.70 -3.55 -1.45
CA GLU A 77 -8.13 -4.94 -1.29
C GLU A 77 -7.15 -5.70 -0.42
N SER A 78 -7.62 -6.32 0.66
CA SER A 78 -6.85 -7.25 1.50
C SER A 78 -5.47 -6.73 1.96
N GLY A 79 -5.32 -5.43 2.22
CA GLY A 79 -4.06 -4.80 2.63
C GLY A 79 -3.25 -4.17 1.50
N LEU A 80 -3.60 -4.40 0.23
CA LEU A 80 -2.98 -3.78 -0.94
C LEU A 80 -3.65 -2.45 -1.30
N MET A 81 -2.84 -1.40 -1.43
CA MET A 81 -3.23 -0.06 -1.80
C MET A 81 -2.43 0.42 -3.02
N LYS A 82 -3.12 0.98 -4.03
CA LYS A 82 -2.47 1.53 -5.23
C LYS A 82 -2.53 3.05 -5.25
N PHE A 83 -1.38 3.69 -5.43
CA PHE A 83 -1.23 5.15 -5.48
C PHE A 83 -0.71 5.58 -6.85
N GLU A 84 -1.30 6.65 -7.37
CA GLU A 84 -0.88 7.24 -8.64
C GLU A 84 -0.96 8.76 -8.55
N ASP A 85 -0.02 9.44 -9.17
CA ASP A 85 -0.04 10.89 -9.29
C ASP A 85 -1.23 11.34 -10.15
N SER A 86 -1.91 12.40 -9.74
CA SER A 86 -3.03 12.94 -10.52
C SER A 86 -2.58 13.70 -11.78
N LYS A 87 -1.28 14.01 -11.87
CA LYS A 87 -0.66 14.79 -12.95
C LYS A 87 0.76 14.30 -13.22
N GLU A 88 1.19 14.41 -14.46
CA GLU A 88 2.57 14.10 -14.84
C GLU A 88 3.57 15.10 -14.23
N GLY A 89 4.61 14.57 -13.59
CA GLY A 89 5.72 15.35 -13.05
C GLY A 89 6.89 15.47 -14.04
N ARG A 90 7.99 16.11 -13.62
CA ARG A 90 9.20 16.28 -14.45
C ARG A 90 9.84 14.97 -14.94
N LYS A 91 9.54 13.85 -14.30
CA LYS A 91 10.07 12.52 -14.61
C LYS A 91 8.96 11.53 -15.03
N GLY A 92 7.83 12.05 -15.50
CA GLY A 92 6.65 11.24 -15.80
C GLY A 92 5.69 11.11 -14.62
N VAL A 93 4.76 10.18 -14.73
CA VAL A 93 3.73 9.88 -13.72
C VAL A 93 4.34 9.02 -12.62
N LEU A 94 4.17 9.41 -11.36
CA LEU A 94 4.54 8.58 -10.21
C LEU A 94 3.42 7.56 -9.95
N SER A 95 3.77 6.29 -9.86
CA SER A 95 2.87 5.24 -9.38
C SER A 95 3.62 4.27 -8.47
N PHE A 96 2.94 3.81 -7.41
CA PHE A 96 3.47 2.80 -6.51
C PHE A 96 2.34 2.08 -5.78
N ASP A 97 2.63 0.85 -5.39
CA ASP A 97 1.75 0.04 -4.57
C ASP A 97 2.31 -0.01 -3.14
N ALA A 98 1.42 -0.06 -2.14
CA ALA A 98 1.78 -0.31 -0.74
C ALA A 98 0.95 -1.48 -0.23
N GLU A 99 1.61 -2.47 0.34
CA GLU A 99 0.97 -3.67 0.87
C GLU A 99 1.23 -3.81 2.36
N ILE A 100 0.19 -4.20 3.09
CA ILE A 100 0.22 -4.32 4.56
C ILE A 100 0.02 -5.78 4.91
N PHE A 101 0.95 -6.28 5.73
CA PHE A 101 0.96 -7.64 6.21
C PHE A 101 1.01 -7.67 7.73
N GLU A 102 0.40 -8.69 8.31
CA GLU A 102 0.56 -8.98 9.73
C GLU A 102 1.77 -9.87 9.93
N VAL A 103 2.64 -9.52 10.88
CA VAL A 103 3.79 -10.35 11.30
C VAL A 103 3.59 -10.65 12.77
N THR A 104 3.64 -11.93 13.15
CA THR A 104 3.46 -12.40 14.53
C THR A 104 4.71 -13.09 15.03
#